data_AF-A0A974Y8C5-F1
#
_entry.id   AF-A0A974Y8C5-F1
#
_cell.length_a   1.000
_cell.length_b   1.000
_cell.length_c   1.000
_cell.angle_alpha   90.00
_cell.angle_beta   90.00
_cell.angle_gamma   90.00
#
_symmetry.space_group_name_H-M   'P 1'
#
loop_
_entity.id
_entity.type
_entity.pdbx_description
1 polymer ?
#
loop_
_entity_poly.entity_id
_entity_poly.type
_entity_poly.pdbx_seq_one_letter_code
_entity_poly.pdbx_strand_id
1 'polypeptide(L)'
;MANQDEYDILDLRDRLLDFLGTDYKAYPVQLEKQFPRILSNLVKLWGTPAFDAYLSGLIVSDRPDRKGFPPEIAVELFHLSSVYDSHSGKKAASGTGWATLDEGDLYKK
;
A
#
# COMPACT_ATOMS: atom_id res chain seq x y z
N MET A 1 -19.54 13.80 -2.63
CA MET A 1 -18.31 14.31 -3.26
C MET A 1 -17.23 14.28 -2.19
N ALA A 2 -16.25 13.38 -2.26
CA ALA A 2 -15.14 13.39 -1.32
C ALA A 2 -14.17 14.49 -1.75
N ASN A 3 -14.01 15.52 -0.93
CA ASN A 3 -13.12 16.66 -1.19
C ASN A 3 -11.69 16.15 -1.34
N GLN A 4 -11.22 16.08 -2.58
CA GLN A 4 -9.82 15.79 -2.90
C GLN A 4 -8.93 17.00 -2.56
N ASP A 5 -9.53 18.19 -2.40
CA ASP A 5 -8.89 19.47 -2.08
C ASP A 5 -8.32 19.59 -0.66
N GLU A 6 -8.51 18.59 0.22
CA GLU A 6 -7.95 18.62 1.59
C GLU A 6 -6.59 17.91 1.70
N TYR A 7 -6.19 17.15 0.67
CA TYR A 7 -4.93 16.42 0.67
C TYR A 7 -4.03 16.99 -0.43
N ASP A 8 -2.89 17.58 -0.05
CA ASP A 8 -1.83 17.99 -0.99
C ASP A 8 -1.18 16.75 -1.62
N ILE A 9 -1.83 16.20 -2.64
CA ILE A 9 -1.39 14.97 -3.33
C ILE A 9 0.02 15.10 -3.87
N LEU A 10 0.38 16.29 -4.34
CA LEU A 10 1.73 16.58 -4.84
C LEU A 10 2.79 16.48 -3.73
N ASP A 11 2.50 16.99 -2.52
CA ASP A 11 3.40 16.86 -1.35
C ASP A 11 3.48 15.41 -0.88
N LEU A 12 2.35 14.72 -0.78
CA LEU A 12 2.31 13.30 -0.40
C LEU A 12 3.10 12.44 -1.38
N ARG A 13 2.95 12.71 -2.67
CA ARG A 13 3.69 12.06 -3.73
C ARG A 13 5.19 12.32 -3.59
N ASP A 14 5.59 13.57 -3.46
CA ASP A 14 7.00 13.95 -3.34
C ASP A 14 7.67 13.28 -2.14
N ARG A 15 6.99 13.30 -0.97
CA ARG A 15 7.45 12.61 0.24
C ARG A 15 7.57 11.10 0.06
N LEU A 16 6.56 10.46 -0.55
CA LEU A 16 6.63 9.02 -0.75
C LEU A 16 7.71 8.65 -1.76
N LEU A 17 7.93 9.47 -2.80
CA LEU A 17 9.01 9.27 -3.76
C LEU A 17 10.38 9.46 -3.11
N ASP A 18 10.54 10.45 -2.22
CA ASP A 18 11.75 10.63 -1.43
C ASP A 18 12.04 9.40 -0.56
N PHE A 19 11.00 8.86 0.09
CA PHE A 19 11.10 7.62 0.86
C PHE A 19 11.43 6.39 0.02
N LEU A 20 10.93 6.30 -1.22
CA LEU A 20 11.21 5.19 -2.14
C LEU A 20 12.58 5.31 -2.78
N GLY A 21 13.12 6.53 -2.94
CA GLY A 21 14.42 6.78 -3.54
C GLY A 21 14.55 6.15 -4.94
N THR A 22 15.41 5.13 -5.06
CA THR A 22 15.65 4.38 -6.31
C THR A 22 14.46 3.53 -6.76
N ASP A 23 13.55 3.22 -5.84
CA ASP A 23 12.41 2.33 -6.04
C ASP A 23 11.13 3.12 -6.34
N TYR A 24 11.25 4.33 -6.89
CA TYR A 24 10.14 5.20 -7.30
C TYR A 24 9.10 4.51 -8.22
N LYS A 25 9.47 3.41 -8.87
CA LYS A 25 8.57 2.59 -9.69
C LYS A 25 7.50 1.85 -8.87
N ALA A 26 7.73 1.67 -7.57
CA ALA A 26 6.76 1.09 -6.63
C ALA A 26 5.72 2.12 -6.14
N TYR A 27 5.76 3.34 -6.66
CA TYR A 27 4.81 4.39 -6.30
C TYR A 27 3.37 4.00 -6.70
N PRO A 28 2.39 4.06 -5.78
CA PRO A 28 1.03 3.60 -6.03
C PRO A 28 0.16 4.70 -6.68
N VAL A 29 0.17 4.76 -8.01
CA VAL A 29 -0.53 5.76 -8.83
C VAL A 29 -2.05 5.59 -8.79
N GLN A 30 -2.55 4.35 -8.78
CA GLN A 30 -3.99 4.10 -8.77
C GLN A 30 -4.58 4.31 -7.37
N LEU A 31 -3.82 3.94 -6.33
CA LEU A 31 -4.16 4.26 -4.95
C LEU A 31 -4.26 5.78 -4.73
N GLU A 32 -3.31 6.57 -5.25
CA GLU A 32 -3.34 8.04 -5.17
C GLU A 32 -4.66 8.60 -5.71
N LYS A 33 -5.05 8.17 -6.91
CA LYS A 33 -6.24 8.68 -7.62
C LYS A 33 -7.55 8.27 -6.97
N GLN A 34 -7.63 7.03 -6.50
CA GLN A 34 -8.88 6.45 -5.98
C GLN A 34 -9.02 6.68 -4.47
N PHE A 35 -7.91 6.69 -3.72
CA PHE A 35 -7.87 6.70 -2.27
C PHE A 35 -6.75 7.61 -1.71
N PRO A 36 -6.80 8.93 -1.95
CA PRO A 36 -5.77 9.86 -1.47
C PRO A 36 -5.65 9.89 0.07
N ARG A 37 -6.75 9.59 0.78
CA ARG A 37 -6.73 9.44 2.24
C ARG A 37 -5.85 8.26 2.69
N ILE A 38 -5.83 7.17 1.93
CA ILE A 38 -4.97 6.03 2.25
C ILE A 38 -3.50 6.42 2.00
N LEU A 39 -3.21 7.05 0.86
CA LEU A 39 -1.87 7.58 0.56
C LEU A 39 -1.35 8.49 1.69
N SER A 40 -2.18 9.42 2.17
CA SER A 40 -1.81 10.29 3.30
C SER A 40 -1.43 9.51 4.55
N ASN A 41 -2.17 8.45 4.89
CA ASN A 41 -1.85 7.61 6.03
C ASN A 41 -0.58 6.79 5.80
N LEU A 42 -0.36 6.26 4.59
CA LEU A 42 0.86 5.54 4.25
C LEU A 42 2.10 6.41 4.45
N VAL A 43 2.08 7.64 3.93
CA VAL A 43 3.17 8.62 4.09
C VAL A 43 3.37 8.96 5.57
N LYS A 44 2.29 9.18 6.33
CA LYS A 44 2.36 9.49 7.77
C LYS A 44 2.92 8.35 8.62
N LEU A 45 2.61 7.11 8.25
CA LEU A 45 3.02 5.92 8.98
C LEU A 45 4.36 5.36 8.48
N TRP A 46 4.88 5.85 7.35
CA TRP A 46 6.14 5.40 6.79
C TRP A 46 7.28 5.49 7.79
N GLY A 47 8.10 4.43 7.87
CA GLY A 47 9.19 4.31 8.84
C GLY A 47 8.75 3.94 10.27
N THR A 48 7.44 3.79 10.53
CA THR A 48 6.92 3.36 11.83
C THR A 48 6.47 1.90 11.81
N PRO A 49 6.50 1.18 12.95
CA PRO A 49 5.95 -0.18 13.02
C PRO A 49 4.44 -0.23 12.75
N ALA A 50 3.73 0.90 12.86
CA ALA A 50 2.31 0.99 12.57
C ALA A 50 1.99 0.91 11.06
N PHE A 51 2.98 1.12 10.19
CA PHE A 51 2.82 0.98 8.74
C PHE A 51 2.35 -0.42 8.34
N ASP A 52 3.03 -1.45 8.87
CA ASP A 52 2.73 -2.85 8.60
C ASP A 52 1.33 -3.23 9.09
N ALA A 53 0.99 -2.84 10.32
CA ALA A 53 -0.34 -3.06 10.90
C ALA A 53 -1.44 -2.36 10.09
N TYR A 54 -1.18 -1.17 9.57
CA TYR A 54 -2.11 -0.44 8.72
C TYR A 54 -2.31 -1.12 7.35
N LEU A 55 -1.22 -1.53 6.69
CA LEU A 55 -1.26 -2.28 5.43
C LEU A 55 -2.02 -3.60 5.58
N SER A 56 -1.70 -4.36 6.62
CA SER A 56 -2.40 -5.60 6.94
C SER A 56 -3.89 -5.36 7.17
N GLY A 57 -4.25 -4.30 7.92
CA GLY A 57 -5.65 -3.91 8.13
C GLY A 57 -6.39 -3.51 6.86
N LEU A 58 -5.72 -2.86 5.90
CA LEU A 58 -6.31 -2.53 4.60
C LEU A 58 -6.63 -3.80 3.80
N ILE A 59 -5.71 -4.76 3.80
CA ILE A 59 -5.82 -5.99 3.00
C ILE A 59 -6.78 -7.00 3.64
N VAL A 60 -6.69 -7.20 4.96
CA VAL A 60 -7.46 -8.21 5.69
C VAL A 60 -8.94 -7.81 5.84
N SER A 61 -9.28 -6.51 5.75
CA SER A 61 -10.62 -5.92 5.81
C SER A 61 -11.78 -6.94 5.86
N ASP A 62 -11.99 -7.54 7.04
CA ASP A 62 -13.02 -8.53 7.33
C ASP A 62 -14.35 -7.78 7.51
N ARG A 63 -14.87 -7.26 6.40
CA ARG A 63 -16.17 -6.61 6.36
C ARG A 63 -16.95 -7.16 5.17
N PRO A 64 -18.01 -7.97 5.40
CA PRO A 64 -18.74 -8.66 4.34
C PRO A 64 -19.45 -7.73 3.35
N ASP A 65 -19.52 -6.43 3.65
CA ASP A 65 -20.27 -5.43 2.90
C ASP A 65 -19.38 -4.53 2.01
N ARG A 66 -18.06 -4.75 1.96
CA ARG A 66 -17.16 -4.00 1.05
C ARG A 66 -16.66 -4.86 -0.10
N LYS A 67 -16.81 -4.33 -1.33
CA LYS A 67 -16.00 -4.73 -2.47
C LYS A 67 -14.54 -4.45 -2.09
N GLY A 68 -13.70 -5.48 -2.00
CA GLY A 68 -12.27 -5.33 -1.71
C GLY A 68 -11.56 -4.38 -2.67
N PHE A 69 -10.24 -4.23 -2.53
CA PHE A 69 -9.48 -3.42 -3.47
C PHE A 69 -9.51 -4.03 -4.87
N PRO A 70 -9.57 -3.21 -5.93
CA PRO A 70 -9.32 -3.70 -7.28
C PRO A 70 -7.89 -4.28 -7.36
N PRO A 71 -7.66 -5.26 -8.25
CA PRO A 71 -6.40 -5.99 -8.31
C PRO A 71 -5.20 -5.05 -8.55
N GLU A 72 -5.37 -3.99 -9.34
CA GLU A 72 -4.34 -2.98 -9.57
C GLU A 72 -3.86 -2.30 -8.26
N ILE A 73 -4.78 -1.99 -7.35
CA ILE A 73 -4.45 -1.37 -6.06
C ILE A 73 -3.84 -2.39 -5.11
N ALA A 74 -4.30 -3.64 -5.15
CA ALA A 74 -3.70 -4.70 -4.33
C ALA A 74 -2.22 -4.93 -4.70
N VAL A 75 -1.90 -4.95 -6.01
CA VAL A 75 -0.52 -5.07 -6.51
C VAL A 75 0.33 -3.87 -6.09
N GLU A 76 -0.21 -2.65 -6.21
CA GLU A 76 0.50 -1.44 -5.76
C GLU A 76 0.81 -1.45 -4.25
N LEU A 77 -0.14 -1.87 -3.42
CA LEU A 77 0.07 -2.03 -1.98
C LEU A 77 1.12 -3.11 -1.67
N PHE A 78 1.14 -4.20 -2.43
CA PHE A 78 2.14 -5.26 -2.29
C PHE A 78 3.56 -4.79 -2.63
N HIS A 79 3.72 -4.12 -3.77
CA HIS A 79 5.01 -3.52 -4.16
C HIS A 79 5.51 -2.55 -3.10
N LEU A 80 4.62 -1.71 -2.57
CA LEU A 80 4.96 -0.76 -1.51
C LEU A 80 5.43 -1.48 -0.23
N SER A 81 4.76 -2.55 0.17
CA SER A 81 5.16 -3.38 1.31
C SER A 81 6.53 -4.03 1.11
N SER A 82 6.83 -4.51 -0.09
CA SER A 82 8.11 -5.14 -0.44
C SER A 82 9.28 -4.15 -0.37
N VAL A 83 9.08 -2.94 -0.88
CA VAL A 83 10.08 -1.85 -0.78
C VAL A 83 10.27 -1.43 0.68
N TYR A 84 9.18 -1.33 1.45
CA TYR A 84 9.25 -0.99 2.86
C TYR A 84 10.02 -2.04 3.68
N ASP A 85 9.80 -3.33 3.44
CA ASP A 85 10.55 -4.43 4.09
C ASP A 85 12.05 -4.31 3.79
N SER A 86 12.38 -4.11 2.51
CA SER A 86 13.75 -3.89 2.02
C SER A 86 14.42 -2.68 2.69
N HIS A 87 13.68 -1.58 2.87
CA HIS A 87 14.20 -0.35 3.48
C HIS A 87 14.26 -0.41 5.02
N SER A 88 13.38 -1.20 5.65
CA SER A 88 13.32 -1.35 7.11
C SER A 88 14.36 -2.31 7.66
N GLY A 89 15.03 -3.09 6.80
CA GLY A 89 16.02 -4.09 7.18
C GLY A 89 15.47 -5.20 8.07
N LYS A 90 14.16 -5.23 8.29
CA LYS A 90 13.47 -6.31 8.97
C LYS A 90 13.42 -7.45 7.96
N LYS A 91 14.12 -8.56 8.24
CA LYS A 91 13.85 -9.81 7.52
C LYS A 91 12.36 -10.09 7.67
N ALA A 92 11.62 -10.01 6.56
CA ALA A 92 10.25 -10.45 6.37
C ALA A 92 9.69 -11.11 7.63
N ALA A 93 8.91 -10.35 8.41
CA ALA A 93 8.04 -10.97 9.39
C ALA A 93 6.98 -11.73 8.58
N SER A 94 7.35 -12.95 8.18
CA SER A 94 6.53 -13.97 7.56
C SER A 94 5.32 -14.20 8.46
N GLY A 95 4.25 -13.44 8.24
CA GLY A 95 3.09 -13.40 9.12
C GLY A 95 1.86 -12.73 8.51
N THR A 96 2.01 -11.98 7.42
CA THR A 96 0.90 -11.62 6.54
C THR A 96 0.64 -12.80 5.61
N GLY A 97 -0.51 -13.48 5.78
CA GLY A 97 -0.94 -14.68 5.03
C GLY A 97 -1.14 -14.51 3.52
N TRP A 98 -0.45 -13.55 2.91
CA TRP A 98 -0.44 -13.21 1.48
C TRP A 98 0.93 -13.51 0.84
N ALA A 99 1.98 -13.75 1.62
CA ALA A 99 3.29 -14.22 1.13
C ALA A 99 3.27 -15.66 0.56
N THR A 100 2.13 -16.36 0.65
CA THR A 100 1.92 -17.71 0.10
C THR A 100 1.04 -17.73 -1.14
N LEU A 101 0.60 -16.58 -1.66
CA LEU A 101 -0.03 -16.54 -2.98
C LEU A 101 1.07 -16.49 -4.03
N ASP A 102 1.60 -17.67 -4.35
CA ASP A 102 2.19 -17.95 -5.65
C ASP A 102 1.28 -17.34 -6.73
N GLU A 103 1.85 -16.52 -7.61
CA GLU A 103 1.16 -15.75 -8.65
C GLU A 103 0.40 -16.61 -9.70
N GLY A 104 0.26 -17.92 -9.48
CA GLY A 104 -0.45 -18.85 -10.36
C GLY A 104 -1.96 -18.99 -10.17
N ASP A 105 -2.55 -18.55 -9.05
CA ASP A 105 -3.94 -18.95 -8.70
C ASP A 105 -5.01 -17.85 -8.84
N LEU A 106 -4.65 -16.58 -9.04
CA LEU A 106 -5.62 -15.48 -9.06
C LEU A 106 -6.42 -15.34 -10.37
N TYR A 107 -6.09 -16.09 -11.42
CA TYR A 107 -6.84 -16.12 -12.67
C TYR A 107 -7.13 -17.54 -13.13
N LYS A 108 -8.00 -18.24 -12.39
CA LYS A 108 -8.67 -19.42 -12.94
C LYS A 108 -10.17 -19.24 -12.90
N LYS A 109 -10.74 -19.01 -14.08
CA LYS A 109 -12.17 -19.17 -14.36
C LYS A 109 -12.34 -20.20 -15.47
#